data_AF-A0A4C1X213-F1
#
_entry.id   AF-A0A4C1X213-F1
#
_cell.length_a   1.000
_cell.length_b   1.000
_cell.length_c   1.000
_cell.angle_alpha   90.00
_cell.angle_beta   90.00
_cell.angle_gamma   90.00
#
_symmetry.space_group_name_H-M   'P 1'
#
loop_
_entity.id
_entity.type
_entity.pdbx_description
1 polymer ?
#
loop_
_entity_poly.entity_id
_entity_poly.type
_entity_poly.pdbx_seq_one_letter_code
_entity_poly.pdbx_strand_id
1 'polypeptide(L)'
;MSVPDLVDRMLKKRAVSFLGARDKYQLLNGETGADGWEKVGTLQQKRPLLLENCLSYDEIKISAMLFVSGYTEFINDGARKNSGVIQEENIVKDGIIIGLVGARLKRKFKMEYEDLLITDEQNTLKNGYGEETPSTSCLENLKTTFVGNNESSRHMWRQLWSEFYQVHSYTYDELTSSVNVEETSDKKLKYTDRYVRKPHTGEIFDNEVFYKRLIIPFDCTLLEANERAKAEGKMAFVNVVGIGLGVWRAMPHQNDVFILAFLERIKYFLKEEVLDHISDVNFAYIKPHNSIEALFTQNITSQEVSQEKKMFLESEKHPNGGIYVYLESREPSTKLPAEHAGKLLVATYAWDGNAHPGNEFWFGSLKSSGDPAAACSTQVAELHNAHINDAVCARNLRVAGRFGVLTLQQYSKKLLK
;
A
#
# COMPACT_ATOMS: atom_id res chain seq x y z
N MET A 1 -7.46 17.33 -18.22
CA MET A 1 -6.18 16.78 -17.72
C MET A 1 -6.04 15.37 -18.27
N SER A 2 -4.92 15.04 -18.91
CA SER A 2 -4.67 13.65 -19.35
C SER A 2 -4.24 12.77 -18.17
N VAL A 3 -4.23 11.44 -18.34
CA VAL A 3 -3.70 10.52 -17.31
C VAL A 3 -2.24 10.84 -16.96
N PRO A 4 -1.32 11.07 -17.93
CA PRO A 4 0.03 11.51 -17.61
C PRO A 4 0.10 12.81 -16.80
N ASP A 5 -0.70 13.82 -17.16
CA ASP A 5 -0.72 15.09 -16.42
C ASP A 5 -1.17 14.88 -14.96
N LEU A 6 -2.14 13.99 -14.73
CA LEU A 6 -2.61 13.64 -13.40
C LEU A 6 -1.53 12.92 -12.59
N VAL A 7 -0.76 12.03 -13.22
CA VAL A 7 0.35 11.32 -12.56
C VAL A 7 1.47 12.27 -12.18
N ASP A 8 1.89 13.18 -13.08
CA ASP A 8 2.89 14.19 -12.75
C ASP A 8 2.40 15.14 -11.64
N ARG A 9 1.10 15.48 -11.65
CA ARG A 9 0.48 16.24 -10.56
C ARG A 9 0.54 15.49 -9.23
N MET A 10 0.15 14.21 -9.20
CA MET A 10 0.21 13.37 -7.99
C MET A 10 1.64 13.21 -7.47
N LEU A 11 2.66 13.26 -8.33
CA LEU A 11 4.07 13.21 -7.90
C LEU A 11 4.56 14.56 -7.34
N LYS A 12 4.18 15.67 -7.96
CA LYS A 12 4.75 17.00 -7.69
C LYS A 12 4.00 17.86 -6.68
N LYS A 13 2.69 17.63 -6.49
CA LYS A 13 1.81 18.47 -5.65
C LYS A 13 1.54 17.89 -4.26
N ARG A 14 2.33 16.89 -3.86
CA ARG A 14 2.33 16.36 -2.49
C ARG A 14 2.86 17.39 -1.52
N ALA A 15 2.50 17.25 -0.25
CA ALA A 15 3.28 17.89 0.80
C ALA A 15 4.70 17.30 0.81
N VAL A 16 5.67 18.04 1.34
CA VAL A 16 6.99 17.46 1.66
C VAL A 16 6.83 16.44 2.78
N SER A 17 6.06 16.79 3.80
CA SER A 17 5.69 15.89 4.88
C SER A 17 4.20 15.95 5.16
N PHE A 18 3.58 14.82 5.50
CA PHE A 18 2.15 14.70 5.77
C PHE A 18 1.86 13.52 6.70
N LEU A 19 1.44 13.77 7.94
CA LEU A 19 1.27 12.70 8.92
C LEU A 19 0.25 12.98 10.03
N GLY A 20 -0.10 11.92 10.76
CA GLY A 20 -0.91 11.98 11.97
C GLY A 20 -2.41 12.14 11.71
N ALA A 21 -3.20 12.20 12.78
CA ALA A 21 -4.66 12.31 12.68
C ALA A 21 -5.17 13.70 12.30
N ARG A 22 -4.32 14.72 12.47
CA ARG A 22 -4.58 16.13 12.18
C ARG A 22 -3.84 16.62 10.94
N ASP A 23 -3.36 15.71 10.10
CA ASP A 23 -2.67 16.06 8.85
C ASP A 23 -1.58 17.11 9.06
N LYS A 24 -0.67 16.89 10.02
CA LYS A 24 0.47 17.78 10.20
C LYS A 24 1.27 17.77 8.91
N TYR A 25 1.55 18.95 8.37
CA TYR A 25 2.17 19.09 7.06
C TYR A 25 3.35 20.06 7.03
N GLN A 26 4.21 19.85 6.04
CA GLN A 26 5.20 20.80 5.55
C GLN A 26 5.07 20.86 4.03
N LEU A 27 4.95 22.06 3.46
CA LEU A 27 4.88 22.28 2.03
C LEU A 27 6.27 22.55 1.43
N LEU A 28 6.39 22.49 0.11
CA LEU A 28 7.65 22.68 -0.61
C LEU A 28 8.27 24.07 -0.39
N ASN A 29 7.44 25.09 -0.15
CA ASN A 29 7.87 26.45 0.17
C ASN A 29 8.25 26.65 1.66
N GLY A 30 8.24 25.58 2.47
CA GLY A 30 8.58 25.62 3.88
C GLY A 30 7.43 25.97 4.82
N GLU A 31 6.24 26.31 4.32
CA GLU A 31 5.07 26.56 5.17
C GLU A 31 4.64 25.27 5.88
N THR A 32 4.31 25.38 7.16
CA THR A 32 3.92 24.25 8.00
C THR A 32 2.57 24.51 8.66
N GLY A 33 1.88 23.43 8.99
CA GLY A 33 0.60 23.54 9.67
C GLY A 33 0.04 22.18 10.07
N ALA A 34 -1.22 22.19 10.51
CA ALA A 34 -2.02 21.02 10.77
C ALA A 34 -3.48 21.37 10.50
N ASP A 35 -4.28 20.36 10.14
CA ASP A 35 -5.68 20.45 9.74
C ASP A 35 -5.90 21.37 8.51
N GLY A 36 -7.16 21.55 8.10
CA GLY A 36 -7.52 22.43 6.99
C GLY A 36 -7.39 21.80 5.60
N TRP A 37 -6.76 20.63 5.48
CA TRP A 37 -6.57 19.94 4.20
C TRP A 37 -7.88 19.51 3.56
N GLU A 38 -8.93 19.29 4.36
CA GLU A 38 -10.29 18.96 3.88
C GLU A 38 -10.92 20.04 3.01
N LYS A 39 -10.37 21.26 3.02
CA LYS A 39 -10.85 22.40 2.25
C LYS A 39 -10.14 22.54 0.90
N VAL A 40 -9.06 21.81 0.65
CA VAL A 40 -8.30 21.90 -0.61
C VAL A 40 -9.19 21.49 -1.78
N GLY A 41 -9.37 22.40 -2.74
CA GLY A 41 -10.25 22.19 -3.89
C GLY A 41 -11.71 22.59 -3.68
N THR A 42 -12.10 23.07 -2.50
CA THR A 42 -13.44 23.62 -2.26
C THR A 42 -13.45 25.15 -2.34
N LEU A 43 -14.64 25.75 -2.31
CA LEU A 43 -14.81 27.21 -2.20
C LEU A 43 -14.27 27.78 -0.88
N GLN A 44 -14.00 26.92 0.11
CA GLN A 44 -13.47 27.30 1.42
C GLN A 44 -11.95 27.09 1.55
N GLN A 45 -11.27 26.70 0.46
CA GLN A 45 -9.80 26.61 0.44
C GLN A 45 -9.18 27.95 0.81
N LYS A 46 -8.06 27.92 1.53
CA LYS A 46 -7.33 29.11 1.98
C LYS A 46 -5.84 28.87 1.85
N ARG A 47 -5.08 29.94 1.62
CA ARG A 47 -3.62 29.87 1.67
C ARG A 47 -3.16 29.31 3.04
N PRO A 48 -2.15 28.42 3.06
CA PRO A 48 -1.36 27.99 1.91
C PRO A 48 -1.92 26.78 1.14
N LEU A 49 -2.99 26.17 1.65
CA LEU A 49 -3.62 24.95 1.14
C LEU A 49 -4.58 25.25 -0.03
N LEU A 50 -4.00 25.52 -1.19
CA LEU A 50 -4.73 25.75 -2.44
C LEU A 50 -4.57 24.57 -3.41
N LEU A 51 -5.63 24.20 -4.13
CA LEU A 51 -5.62 23.06 -5.07
C LEU A 51 -4.54 23.19 -6.16
N GLU A 52 -4.22 24.40 -6.59
CA GLU A 52 -3.13 24.65 -7.53
C GLU A 52 -1.75 24.16 -7.02
N ASN A 53 -1.56 24.13 -5.70
CA ASN A 53 -0.30 23.84 -5.03
C ASN A 53 -0.31 22.52 -4.27
N CYS A 54 -1.49 22.02 -3.89
CA CYS A 54 -1.68 20.82 -3.09
C CYS A 54 -2.65 19.84 -3.77
N LEU A 55 -2.53 18.55 -3.43
CA LEU A 55 -3.55 17.55 -3.76
C LEU A 55 -4.80 17.71 -2.89
N SER A 56 -5.99 17.58 -3.48
CA SER A 56 -7.23 17.37 -2.70
C SER A 56 -7.27 15.97 -2.09
N TYR A 57 -8.15 15.69 -1.13
CA TYR A 57 -8.28 14.33 -0.59
C TYR A 57 -8.65 13.28 -1.65
N ASP A 58 -9.44 13.67 -2.65
CA ASP A 58 -9.80 12.77 -3.74
C ASP A 58 -8.56 12.40 -4.57
N GLU A 59 -7.69 13.38 -4.82
CA GLU A 59 -6.41 13.16 -5.51
C GLU A 59 -5.41 12.37 -4.64
N ILE A 60 -5.36 12.63 -3.32
CA ILE A 60 -4.49 11.87 -2.40
C ILE A 60 -4.85 10.39 -2.39
N LYS A 61 -6.15 10.07 -2.44
CA LYS A 61 -6.63 8.70 -2.44
C LYS A 61 -6.20 7.93 -3.69
N ILE A 62 -6.23 8.58 -4.86
CA ILE A 62 -5.69 8.00 -6.10
C ILE A 62 -4.16 7.91 -6.03
N SER A 63 -3.51 8.95 -5.51
CA SER A 63 -2.05 9.04 -5.31
C SER A 63 -1.50 7.93 -4.40
N ALA A 64 -2.32 7.38 -3.50
CA ALA A 64 -2.00 6.22 -2.67
C ALA A 64 -1.95 4.88 -3.44
N MET A 65 -2.27 4.88 -4.73
CA MET A 65 -2.09 3.75 -5.65
C MET A 65 -0.89 3.94 -6.60
N LEU A 66 -0.11 5.02 -6.41
CA LEU A 66 1.11 5.29 -7.16
C LEU A 66 2.34 4.96 -6.30
N PHE A 67 3.18 4.07 -6.81
CA PHE A 67 4.39 3.59 -6.14
C PHE A 67 5.63 3.97 -6.94
N VAL A 68 6.77 4.09 -6.26
CA VAL A 68 8.06 4.38 -6.90
C VAL A 68 9.06 3.30 -6.50
N SER A 69 9.72 2.72 -7.49
CA SER A 69 10.79 1.74 -7.33
C SER A 69 12.05 2.19 -8.05
N GLY A 70 13.20 1.80 -7.52
CA GLY A 70 14.48 2.14 -8.12
C GLY A 70 15.63 1.33 -7.54
N TYR A 71 16.74 1.35 -8.25
CA TYR A 71 18.03 0.97 -7.71
C TYR A 71 18.46 1.97 -6.64
N THR A 72 19.08 1.48 -5.59
CA THR A 72 19.71 2.32 -4.55
C THR A 72 20.94 1.65 -4.01
N GLU A 73 21.88 2.47 -3.56
CA GLU A 73 22.91 2.05 -2.62
C GLU A 73 22.33 2.07 -1.20
N PHE A 74 22.69 1.07 -0.39
CA PHE A 74 22.42 1.03 1.04
C PHE A 74 23.66 1.44 1.82
N ILE A 75 23.51 2.41 2.73
CA ILE A 75 24.63 2.91 3.54
C ILE A 75 24.65 2.33 4.97
N ASN A 76 23.60 1.60 5.35
CA ASN A 76 23.48 0.84 6.60
C ASN A 76 22.44 -0.28 6.43
N ASP A 77 22.09 -0.96 7.52
CA ASP A 77 21.15 -2.11 7.52
C ASP A 77 19.66 -1.74 7.35
N GLY A 78 19.33 -0.45 7.40
CA GLY A 78 17.96 0.04 7.25
C GLY A 78 17.16 0.00 8.56
N ALA A 79 17.79 -0.23 9.71
CA ALA A 79 17.11 -0.27 10.99
C ALA A 79 16.30 1.01 11.24
N ARG A 80 15.12 0.88 11.89
CA ARG A 80 14.18 2.01 12.07
C ARG A 80 14.79 3.26 12.75
N LYS A 81 15.87 3.07 13.52
CA LYS A 81 16.56 4.15 14.26
C LYS A 81 17.93 4.50 13.66
N ASN A 82 18.26 4.07 12.44
CA ASN A 82 19.58 4.18 11.83
C ASN A 82 20.09 5.64 11.74
N SER A 83 19.21 6.61 11.50
CA SER A 83 19.52 8.06 11.50
C SER A 83 20.68 8.49 10.61
N GLY A 84 20.94 7.76 9.52
CA GLY A 84 21.97 8.12 8.56
C GLY A 84 23.37 7.75 9.02
N VAL A 85 23.48 6.95 10.08
CA VAL A 85 24.77 6.42 10.52
C VAL A 85 25.24 5.40 9.48
N ILE A 86 26.43 5.63 8.93
CA ILE A 86 27.03 4.75 7.92
C ILE A 86 27.52 3.47 8.60
N GLN A 87 27.24 2.32 7.96
CA GLN A 87 27.70 1.00 8.33
C GLN A 87 28.07 0.23 7.06
N GLU A 88 29.34 -0.16 6.93
CA GLU A 88 29.83 -0.89 5.75
C GLU A 88 29.80 -2.42 5.91
N GLU A 89 29.75 -2.89 7.16
CA GLU A 89 29.77 -4.32 7.49
C GLU A 89 28.35 -4.90 7.58
N ASN A 90 28.21 -6.17 7.19
CA ASN A 90 26.96 -6.94 7.31
C ASN A 90 25.75 -6.30 6.59
N ILE A 91 25.99 -5.57 5.51
CA ILE A 91 24.94 -5.01 4.65
C ILE A 91 25.07 -5.53 3.21
N VAL A 92 23.96 -5.52 2.48
CA VAL A 92 23.98 -5.54 1.01
C VAL A 92 24.29 -4.13 0.53
N LYS A 93 25.22 -3.95 -0.41
CA LYS A 93 25.59 -2.62 -0.91
C LYS A 93 24.56 -2.03 -1.88
N ASP A 94 24.05 -2.85 -2.79
CA ASP A 94 23.16 -2.43 -3.86
C ASP A 94 21.91 -3.30 -3.90
N GLY A 95 20.77 -2.70 -4.21
CA GLY A 95 19.55 -3.46 -4.46
C GLY A 95 18.42 -2.59 -4.99
N ILE A 96 17.22 -3.15 -4.97
CA ILE A 96 15.99 -2.44 -5.33
C ILE A 96 15.28 -2.01 -4.05
N ILE A 97 14.77 -0.79 -4.03
CA ILE A 97 13.85 -0.32 -3.01
C ILE A 97 12.53 0.12 -3.64
N ILE A 98 11.41 -0.27 -3.01
CA ILE A 98 10.05 0.05 -3.47
C ILE A 98 9.31 0.81 -2.37
N GLY A 99 8.87 2.03 -2.68
CA GLY A 99 8.02 2.85 -1.81
C GLY A 99 6.54 2.53 -2.03
N LEU A 100 5.92 1.96 -1.01
CA LEU A 100 4.55 1.43 -1.06
C LEU A 100 3.63 2.17 -0.10
N VAL A 101 2.45 2.54 -0.55
CA VAL A 101 1.45 3.24 0.26
C VAL A 101 0.37 2.27 0.73
N GLY A 102 0.27 2.12 2.06
CA GLY A 102 -0.76 1.32 2.73
C GLY A 102 -2.01 2.11 3.08
N ALA A 103 -3.02 1.41 3.61
CA ALA A 103 -4.30 2.03 4.00
C ALA A 103 -4.15 3.00 5.18
N ARG A 104 -4.77 4.19 5.09
CA ARG A 104 -4.81 5.20 6.15
C ARG A 104 -6.14 5.20 6.91
N LEU A 105 -6.15 4.62 8.11
CA LEU A 105 -7.38 4.55 8.92
C LEU A 105 -7.33 5.43 10.17
N LYS A 106 -6.31 6.29 10.28
CA LYS A 106 -6.11 7.18 11.43
C LYS A 106 -6.87 8.51 11.32
N ARG A 107 -7.15 8.98 10.10
CA ARG A 107 -7.97 10.18 9.83
C ARG A 107 -9.40 9.70 9.57
N LYS A 108 -10.33 10.00 10.49
CA LYS A 108 -11.74 9.66 10.29
C LYS A 108 -12.28 10.35 9.04
N PHE A 109 -13.20 9.67 8.36
CA PHE A 109 -13.95 10.23 7.23
C PHE A 109 -13.12 10.64 6.02
N LYS A 110 -11.90 10.13 5.90
CA LYS A 110 -11.00 10.41 4.78
C LYS A 110 -10.20 9.18 4.39
N MET A 111 -9.75 9.16 3.14
CA MET A 111 -8.86 8.12 2.61
C MET A 111 -9.54 6.75 2.68
N GLU A 112 -8.79 5.70 3.01
CA GLU A 112 -9.32 4.35 3.17
C GLU A 112 -10.35 4.24 4.32
N TYR A 113 -10.41 5.19 5.27
CA TYR A 113 -11.49 5.18 6.27
C TYR A 113 -12.87 5.26 5.61
N GLU A 114 -13.01 6.01 4.51
CA GLU A 114 -14.29 6.19 3.81
C GLU A 114 -14.79 4.90 3.13
N ASP A 115 -13.91 3.94 2.90
CA ASP A 115 -14.24 2.69 2.19
C ASP A 115 -14.23 1.47 3.11
N LEU A 116 -13.40 1.47 4.15
CA LEU A 116 -13.19 0.32 5.03
C LEU A 116 -13.97 0.39 6.33
N LEU A 117 -14.29 1.59 6.82
CA LEU A 117 -15.00 1.77 8.09
C LEU A 117 -16.43 2.24 7.79
N ILE A 118 -17.39 1.47 8.27
CA ILE A 118 -18.82 1.73 8.10
C ILE A 118 -19.34 2.27 9.44
N THR A 119 -19.81 3.52 9.44
CA THR A 119 -20.30 4.21 10.64
C THR A 119 -21.64 4.89 10.38
N ASP A 120 -22.45 5.06 11.42
CA ASP A 120 -23.72 5.80 11.38
C ASP A 120 -23.55 7.25 10.93
N GLU A 121 -22.47 7.93 11.34
CA GLU A 121 -22.17 9.31 10.94
C GLU A 121 -21.77 9.44 9.46
N GLN A 122 -20.95 8.51 8.96
CA GLN A 122 -20.37 8.58 7.62
C GLN A 122 -21.29 7.93 6.58
N ASN A 123 -21.72 6.69 6.81
CA ASN A 123 -22.38 5.84 5.83
C ASN A 123 -23.89 6.11 5.81
N THR A 124 -24.25 7.28 5.28
CA THR A 124 -25.64 7.73 5.11
C THR A 124 -25.91 8.09 3.65
N LEU A 125 -27.19 8.04 3.24
CA LEU A 125 -27.64 8.51 1.92
C LEU A 125 -27.16 9.94 1.62
N LYS A 126 -27.24 10.83 2.62
CA LYS A 126 -26.79 12.23 2.51
C LYS A 126 -25.29 12.37 2.18
N ASN A 127 -24.48 11.42 2.61
CA ASN A 127 -23.04 11.40 2.32
C ASN A 127 -22.70 10.62 1.04
N GLY A 128 -23.71 10.14 0.32
CA GLY A 128 -23.58 9.45 -0.96
C GLY A 128 -23.45 7.92 -0.87
N TYR A 129 -23.58 7.33 0.32
CA TYR A 129 -23.63 5.88 0.51
C TYR A 129 -25.04 5.33 0.27
N GLY A 130 -25.18 4.03 0.02
CA GLY A 130 -26.43 3.39 -0.40
C GLY A 130 -26.54 3.30 -1.92
N GLU A 131 -27.41 2.40 -2.40
CA GLU A 131 -27.77 2.33 -3.82
C GLU A 131 -28.95 3.27 -4.12
N GLU A 132 -28.70 4.41 -4.76
CA GLU A 132 -29.72 5.06 -5.59
C GLU A 132 -29.56 4.50 -7.00
N THR A 133 -30.38 3.53 -7.36
CA THR A 133 -30.25 2.72 -8.60
C THR A 133 -29.89 3.57 -9.83
N PRO A 134 -28.70 3.42 -10.43
CA PRO A 134 -28.49 3.79 -11.82
C PRO A 134 -28.42 2.50 -12.63
N SER A 135 -29.26 2.35 -13.64
CA SER A 135 -29.32 1.18 -14.53
C SER A 135 -28.07 0.99 -15.41
N THR A 136 -27.03 1.80 -15.21
CA THR A 136 -25.79 1.88 -16.00
C THR A 136 -24.58 2.11 -15.09
N SER A 137 -23.42 1.55 -15.47
CA SER A 137 -22.17 1.68 -14.71
C SER A 137 -21.74 3.14 -14.50
N CYS A 138 -21.02 3.43 -13.41
CA CYS A 138 -20.50 4.77 -13.09
C CYS A 138 -19.81 5.43 -14.27
N LEU A 139 -19.03 4.67 -15.02
CA LEU A 139 -18.22 5.18 -16.11
C LEU A 139 -19.06 5.79 -17.24
N GLU A 140 -20.23 5.22 -17.52
CA GLU A 140 -21.15 5.75 -18.53
C GLU A 140 -21.95 6.96 -17.99
N ASN A 141 -22.28 6.96 -16.70
CA ASN A 141 -22.95 8.08 -16.05
C ASN A 141 -22.01 9.30 -15.91
N LEU A 142 -20.73 9.09 -15.61
CA LEU A 142 -19.69 10.13 -15.52
C LEU A 142 -19.42 10.82 -16.86
N LYS A 143 -19.55 10.09 -17.98
CA LYS A 143 -19.36 10.66 -19.33
C LYS A 143 -20.51 11.56 -19.76
N THR A 144 -21.72 11.27 -19.30
CA THR A 144 -22.96 11.88 -19.78
C THR A 144 -23.53 12.93 -18.84
N THR A 145 -23.18 12.87 -17.55
CA THR A 145 -23.73 13.76 -16.53
C THR A 145 -22.67 14.77 -16.08
N PHE A 146 -22.70 15.97 -16.67
CA PHE A 146 -21.97 17.12 -16.13
C PHE A 146 -22.72 17.58 -14.87
N VAL A 147 -22.34 17.06 -13.70
CA VAL A 147 -23.12 17.27 -12.46
C VAL A 147 -22.77 18.61 -11.81
N GLY A 148 -23.75 19.52 -11.79
CA GLY A 148 -23.73 20.78 -11.05
C GLY A 148 -24.28 20.71 -9.61
N ASN A 149 -24.65 19.52 -9.10
CA ASN A 149 -25.15 19.33 -7.74
C ASN A 149 -24.21 18.44 -6.89
N ASN A 150 -23.79 18.95 -5.72
CA ASN A 150 -22.85 18.28 -4.82
C ASN A 150 -23.32 16.92 -4.28
N GLU A 151 -24.64 16.69 -4.14
CA GLU A 151 -25.18 15.41 -3.65
C GLU A 151 -24.89 14.28 -4.64
N SER A 152 -25.17 14.52 -5.92
CA SER A 152 -24.88 13.55 -6.98
C SER A 152 -23.38 13.33 -7.16
N SER A 153 -22.53 14.35 -6.99
CA SER A 153 -21.07 14.17 -7.06
C SER A 153 -20.51 13.27 -5.94
N ARG A 154 -21.00 13.41 -4.70
CA ARG A 154 -20.58 12.54 -3.58
C ARG A 154 -21.00 11.10 -3.82
N HIS A 155 -22.25 10.90 -4.26
CA HIS A 155 -22.74 9.57 -4.59
C HIS A 155 -21.93 8.92 -5.71
N MET A 156 -21.70 9.61 -6.83
CA MET A 156 -20.87 9.10 -7.92
C MET A 156 -19.46 8.75 -7.46
N TRP A 157 -18.87 9.54 -6.56
CA TRP A 157 -17.57 9.24 -5.98
C TRP A 157 -17.59 7.96 -5.14
N ARG A 158 -18.61 7.75 -4.30
CA ARG A 158 -18.77 6.50 -3.54
C ARG A 158 -19.02 5.30 -4.44
N GLN A 159 -19.87 5.46 -5.45
CA GLN A 159 -20.17 4.41 -6.42
C GLN A 159 -18.92 4.01 -7.22
N LEU A 160 -18.07 4.96 -7.62
CA LEU A 160 -16.79 4.68 -8.28
C LEU A 160 -15.89 3.77 -7.43
N TRP A 161 -15.77 4.05 -6.13
CA TRP A 161 -14.94 3.22 -5.24
C TRP A 161 -15.58 1.86 -4.96
N SER A 162 -16.91 1.81 -4.82
CA SER A 162 -17.65 0.56 -4.70
C SER A 162 -17.49 -0.33 -5.94
N GLU A 163 -17.54 0.23 -7.15
CA GLU A 163 -17.26 -0.50 -8.40
C GLU A 163 -15.80 -0.94 -8.50
N PHE A 164 -14.86 -0.06 -8.16
CA PHE A 164 -13.44 -0.37 -8.15
C PHE A 164 -13.11 -1.57 -7.25
N TYR A 165 -13.66 -1.58 -6.04
CA TYR A 165 -13.56 -2.70 -5.12
C TYR A 165 -14.58 -3.80 -5.40
N GLN A 166 -15.48 -3.68 -6.38
CA GLN A 166 -16.53 -4.66 -6.65
C GLN A 166 -17.28 -5.08 -5.38
N VAL A 167 -17.71 -4.10 -4.58
CA VAL A 167 -18.49 -4.29 -3.35
C VAL A 167 -19.71 -3.37 -3.38
N HIS A 168 -20.75 -3.74 -2.65
CA HIS A 168 -21.91 -2.88 -2.47
C HIS A 168 -21.60 -1.69 -1.54
N SER A 169 -22.19 -0.52 -1.82
CA SER A 169 -22.03 0.69 -1.03
C SER A 169 -23.10 0.77 0.06
N TYR A 170 -22.90 0.09 1.19
CA TYR A 170 -23.90 0.10 2.26
C TYR A 170 -23.98 1.44 2.99
N THR A 171 -25.20 1.88 3.28
CA THR A 171 -25.45 2.71 4.47
C THR A 171 -25.31 1.86 5.75
N TYR A 172 -25.07 2.53 6.88
CA TYR A 172 -24.95 1.83 8.17
C TYR A 172 -26.24 1.10 8.54
N ASP A 173 -27.40 1.73 8.32
CA ASP A 173 -28.71 1.17 8.66
C ASP A 173 -29.06 -0.04 7.77
N GLU A 174 -28.77 0.04 6.46
CA GLU A 174 -28.94 -1.08 5.53
C GLU A 174 -28.10 -2.29 5.95
N LEU A 175 -26.81 -2.07 6.26
CA LEU A 175 -25.93 -3.15 6.65
C LEU A 175 -26.38 -3.79 7.96
N THR A 176 -26.66 -2.98 8.98
CA THR A 176 -27.01 -3.50 10.32
C THR A 176 -28.39 -4.13 10.38
N SER A 177 -29.29 -3.77 9.46
CA SER A 177 -30.61 -4.42 9.32
C SER A 177 -30.54 -5.74 8.56
N SER A 178 -29.59 -5.90 7.63
CA SER A 178 -29.51 -7.06 6.72
C SER A 178 -28.47 -8.10 7.15
N VAL A 179 -27.43 -7.67 7.85
CA VAL A 179 -26.32 -8.53 8.27
C VAL A 179 -26.25 -8.55 9.79
N ASN A 180 -26.38 -9.76 10.34
CA ASN A 180 -26.10 -9.96 11.76
C ASN A 180 -24.59 -9.93 11.98
N VAL A 181 -24.06 -8.73 12.26
CA VAL A 181 -22.66 -8.54 12.67
C VAL A 181 -22.56 -8.93 14.14
N GLU A 182 -22.64 -10.24 14.41
CA GLU A 182 -22.41 -10.78 15.75
C GLU A 182 -20.95 -10.56 16.14
N GLU A 183 -20.70 -10.27 17.41
CA GLU A 183 -19.35 -10.45 17.94
C GLU A 183 -19.07 -11.96 17.91
N THR A 184 -18.29 -12.42 16.94
CA THR A 184 -17.87 -13.82 16.89
C THR A 184 -17.34 -14.22 18.26
N SER A 185 -17.95 -15.27 18.84
CA SER A 185 -17.64 -15.74 20.19
C SER A 185 -16.18 -16.18 20.29
N ASP A 186 -15.61 -16.67 19.18
CA ASP A 186 -14.17 -16.82 19.02
C ASP A 186 -13.52 -15.51 18.56
N LYS A 187 -13.24 -14.63 19.54
CA LYS A 187 -12.55 -13.35 19.36
C LYS A 187 -11.19 -13.46 18.62
N LYS A 188 -10.71 -14.66 18.32
CA LYS A 188 -9.37 -14.99 17.81
C LYS A 188 -9.26 -15.15 16.29
N LEU A 189 -10.37 -15.16 15.53
CA LEU A 189 -10.36 -15.37 14.07
C LEU A 189 -11.01 -14.23 13.28
N LYS A 190 -10.94 -12.99 13.77
CA LYS A 190 -11.56 -11.81 13.12
C LYS A 190 -11.20 -11.60 11.65
N TYR A 191 -10.12 -12.19 11.17
CA TYR A 191 -9.72 -12.12 9.75
C TYR A 191 -10.58 -12.99 8.82
N THR A 192 -11.38 -13.93 9.34
CA THR A 192 -12.27 -14.77 8.54
C THR A 192 -13.63 -14.12 8.27
N ASP A 193 -14.05 -13.22 9.14
CA ASP A 193 -15.32 -12.50 8.98
C ASP A 193 -15.16 -11.38 7.96
N ARG A 194 -16.16 -11.13 7.12
CA ARG A 194 -16.14 -9.94 6.25
C ARG A 194 -16.27 -8.66 7.08
N TYR A 195 -17.28 -8.60 7.95
CA TYR A 195 -17.57 -7.43 8.77
C TYR A 195 -17.18 -7.67 10.21
N VAL A 196 -16.32 -6.82 10.74
CA VAL A 196 -15.81 -6.93 12.11
C VAL A 196 -16.15 -5.68 12.90
N ARG A 197 -16.96 -5.84 13.96
CA ARG A 197 -17.25 -4.71 14.85
C ARG A 197 -16.01 -4.33 15.65
N LYS A 198 -15.68 -3.04 15.61
CA LYS A 198 -14.59 -2.46 16.38
C LYS A 198 -15.03 -2.27 17.83
N PRO A 199 -14.24 -2.76 18.82
CA PRO A 199 -14.57 -2.60 20.23
C PRO A 199 -14.73 -1.13 20.62
N HIS A 200 -15.67 -0.86 21.53
CA HIS A 200 -15.98 0.46 22.12
C HIS A 200 -16.58 1.52 21.18
N THR A 201 -16.23 1.53 19.91
CA THR A 201 -16.73 2.55 18.97
C THR A 201 -17.96 2.09 18.18
N GLY A 202 -18.21 0.78 18.08
CA GLY A 202 -19.33 0.24 17.29
C GLY A 202 -19.13 0.28 15.77
N GLU A 203 -18.19 1.12 15.28
CA GLU A 203 -17.70 1.17 13.89
C GLU A 203 -17.46 -0.25 13.32
N ILE A 204 -17.90 -0.51 12.10
CA ILE A 204 -17.76 -1.82 11.44
C ILE A 204 -16.61 -1.75 10.44
N PHE A 205 -15.68 -2.70 10.50
CA PHE A 205 -14.55 -2.83 9.59
C PHE A 205 -14.86 -3.86 8.50
N ASP A 206 -14.66 -3.54 7.22
CA ASP A 206 -14.81 -4.47 6.09
C ASP A 206 -13.45 -5.07 5.66
N ASN A 207 -13.23 -6.34 6.02
CA ASN A 207 -12.03 -7.09 5.65
C ASN A 207 -11.94 -7.35 4.13
N GLU A 208 -13.06 -7.45 3.41
CA GLU A 208 -13.06 -7.69 1.97
C GLU A 208 -12.49 -6.47 1.24
N VAL A 209 -12.94 -5.26 1.61
CA VAL A 209 -12.40 -4.02 1.03
C VAL A 209 -10.93 -3.84 1.41
N PHE A 210 -10.55 -4.15 2.66
CA PHE A 210 -9.13 -4.10 3.07
C PHE A 210 -8.26 -5.06 2.27
N TYR A 211 -8.70 -6.30 2.08
CA TYR A 211 -8.05 -7.27 1.22
C TYR A 211 -7.86 -6.70 -0.20
N LYS A 212 -8.94 -6.20 -0.83
CA LYS A 212 -8.89 -5.64 -2.19
C LYS A 212 -8.01 -4.38 -2.31
N ARG A 213 -7.87 -3.62 -1.23
CA ARG A 213 -6.92 -2.49 -1.17
C ARG A 213 -5.46 -2.95 -1.09
N LEU A 214 -5.20 -4.08 -0.43
CA LEU A 214 -3.85 -4.63 -0.23
C LEU A 214 -3.28 -5.33 -1.47
N ILE A 215 -4.12 -5.98 -2.27
CA ILE A 215 -3.63 -6.69 -3.47
C ILE A 215 -2.95 -5.74 -4.47
N ILE A 216 -3.32 -4.46 -4.48
CA ILE A 216 -2.76 -3.45 -5.39
C ILE A 216 -1.25 -3.25 -5.17
N PRO A 217 -0.77 -2.85 -3.98
CA PRO A 217 0.67 -2.76 -3.71
C PRO A 217 1.37 -4.12 -3.75
N PHE A 218 0.69 -5.22 -3.43
CA PHE A 218 1.31 -6.57 -3.45
C PHE A 218 1.60 -7.03 -4.87
N ASP A 219 0.64 -6.88 -5.77
CA ASP A 219 0.80 -7.18 -7.19
C ASP A 219 1.91 -6.33 -7.80
N CYS A 220 1.95 -5.04 -7.47
CA CYS A 220 3.04 -4.15 -7.91
C CYS A 220 4.39 -4.63 -7.38
N THR A 221 4.49 -5.03 -6.11
CA THR A 221 5.73 -5.50 -5.49
C THR A 221 6.23 -6.78 -6.15
N LEU A 222 5.34 -7.78 -6.30
CA LEU A 222 5.68 -9.08 -6.87
C LEU A 222 6.09 -8.96 -8.33
N LEU A 223 5.32 -8.24 -9.16
CA LEU A 223 5.63 -8.10 -10.58
C LEU A 223 6.89 -7.24 -10.80
N GLU A 224 7.08 -6.14 -10.06
CA GLU A 224 8.30 -5.32 -10.17
C GLU A 224 9.54 -6.09 -9.72
N ALA A 225 9.49 -6.81 -8.59
CA ALA A 225 10.61 -7.60 -8.11
C ALA A 225 11.01 -8.70 -9.11
N ASN A 226 10.02 -9.38 -9.69
CA ASN A 226 10.24 -10.41 -10.70
C ASN A 226 10.92 -9.84 -11.94
N GLU A 227 10.41 -8.73 -12.49
CA GLU A 227 10.97 -8.12 -13.70
C GLU A 227 12.39 -7.55 -13.47
N ARG A 228 12.68 -7.00 -12.28
CA ARG A 228 14.04 -6.55 -11.93
C ARG A 228 15.02 -7.70 -11.82
N ALA A 229 14.63 -8.78 -11.13
CA ALA A 229 15.47 -9.95 -10.98
C ALA A 229 15.73 -10.65 -12.33
N LYS A 230 14.69 -10.74 -13.16
CA LYS A 230 14.80 -11.22 -14.55
C LYS A 230 15.74 -10.38 -15.39
N ALA A 231 15.65 -9.05 -15.30
CA ALA A 231 16.55 -8.15 -16.03
C ALA A 231 18.02 -8.31 -15.63
N GLU A 232 18.29 -8.75 -14.40
CA GLU A 232 19.64 -9.05 -13.91
C GLU A 232 20.08 -10.52 -14.07
N GLY A 233 19.19 -11.40 -14.53
CA GLY A 233 19.47 -12.83 -14.59
C GLY A 233 19.70 -13.46 -13.22
N LYS A 234 19.02 -12.98 -12.17
CA LYS A 234 19.11 -13.45 -10.78
C LYS A 234 17.74 -13.89 -10.27
N MET A 235 17.74 -14.64 -9.17
CA MET A 235 16.53 -14.80 -8.35
C MET A 235 16.42 -13.64 -7.34
N ALA A 236 15.21 -13.22 -7.03
CA ALA A 236 14.94 -12.18 -6.03
C ALA A 236 14.77 -12.77 -4.63
N PHE A 237 15.34 -12.09 -3.65
CA PHE A 237 14.90 -12.14 -2.25
C PHE A 237 14.11 -10.86 -1.96
N VAL A 238 12.80 -10.98 -1.74
CA VAL A 238 11.91 -9.84 -1.47
C VAL A 238 11.69 -9.68 0.02
N ASN A 239 12.16 -8.58 0.60
CA ASN A 239 11.94 -8.23 2.01
C ASN A 239 10.79 -7.23 2.15
N VAL A 240 9.66 -7.70 2.65
CA VAL A 240 8.40 -6.96 2.75
C VAL A 240 8.19 -6.47 4.18
N VAL A 241 8.08 -5.14 4.35
CA VAL A 241 7.63 -4.54 5.62
C VAL A 241 6.13 -4.27 5.60
N GLY A 242 5.51 -4.17 6.78
CA GLY A 242 4.10 -3.82 6.90
C GLY A 242 3.79 -2.39 6.47
N ILE A 243 2.94 -2.24 5.44
CA ILE A 243 2.43 -0.93 4.99
C ILE A 243 1.06 -0.64 5.60
N GLY A 244 0.88 0.53 6.21
CA GLY A 244 -0.38 0.90 6.88
C GLY A 244 -0.69 0.11 8.18
N LEU A 245 0.20 -0.80 8.61
CA LEU A 245 0.01 -1.64 9.81
C LEU A 245 0.51 -0.99 11.13
N GLY A 246 1.17 0.16 11.03
CA GLY A 246 1.67 0.93 12.18
C GLY A 246 0.60 1.83 12.80
N VAL A 247 0.92 3.12 12.97
CA VAL A 247 -0.01 4.11 13.56
C VAL A 247 -1.26 4.38 12.71
N TRP A 248 -1.28 3.84 11.48
CA TRP A 248 -2.34 3.95 10.49
C TRP A 248 -3.42 2.87 10.63
N ARG A 249 -3.12 1.80 11.39
CA ARG A 249 -3.96 0.63 11.58
C ARG A 249 -5.17 0.94 12.48
N ALA A 250 -6.33 0.41 12.13
CA ALA A 250 -7.56 0.49 12.92
C ALA A 250 -7.72 -0.71 13.87
N MET A 251 -7.36 -1.92 13.40
CA MET A 251 -7.64 -3.19 14.09
C MET A 251 -6.40 -4.12 14.09
N PRO A 252 -6.11 -4.85 15.18
CA PRO A 252 -4.93 -5.74 15.24
C PRO A 252 -4.90 -6.84 14.18
N HIS A 253 -6.06 -7.43 13.83
CA HIS A 253 -6.17 -8.54 12.87
C HIS A 253 -5.87 -8.13 11.42
N GLN A 254 -5.67 -6.84 11.14
CA GLN A 254 -5.18 -6.38 9.83
C GLN A 254 -3.83 -7.02 9.47
N ASN A 255 -3.01 -7.41 10.46
CA ASN A 255 -1.77 -8.15 10.21
C ASN A 255 -2.05 -9.53 9.58
N ASP A 256 -3.12 -10.20 10.00
CA ASP A 256 -3.51 -11.52 9.51
C ASP A 256 -3.98 -11.42 8.06
N VAL A 257 -4.89 -10.48 7.80
CA VAL A 257 -5.39 -10.20 6.43
C VAL A 257 -4.25 -9.81 5.50
N PHE A 258 -3.26 -9.03 6.00
CA PHE A 258 -2.08 -8.67 5.22
C PHE A 258 -1.29 -9.89 4.75
N ILE A 259 -0.90 -10.78 5.67
CA ILE A 259 -0.12 -11.98 5.36
C ILE A 259 -0.90 -12.89 4.43
N LEU A 260 -2.17 -13.16 4.75
CA LEU A 260 -3.02 -14.04 3.94
C LEU A 260 -3.24 -13.49 2.53
N ALA A 261 -3.50 -12.18 2.40
CA ALA A 261 -3.66 -11.54 1.09
C ALA A 261 -2.38 -11.66 0.26
N PHE A 262 -1.21 -11.38 0.85
CA PHE A 262 0.07 -11.48 0.13
C PHE A 262 0.37 -12.93 -0.30
N LEU A 263 0.15 -13.91 0.59
CA LEU A 263 0.29 -15.34 0.26
C LEU A 263 -0.63 -15.77 -0.88
N GLU A 264 -1.88 -15.29 -0.90
CA GLU A 264 -2.80 -15.57 -1.99
C GLU A 264 -2.32 -14.98 -3.31
N ARG A 265 -1.77 -13.75 -3.31
CA ARG A 265 -1.22 -13.14 -4.52
C ARG A 265 0.00 -13.88 -5.05
N ILE A 266 0.89 -14.38 -4.16
CA ILE A 266 1.99 -15.26 -4.59
C ILE A 266 1.43 -16.52 -5.27
N LYS A 267 0.46 -17.21 -4.64
CA LYS A 267 -0.17 -18.41 -5.21
C LYS A 267 -0.85 -18.14 -6.54
N TYR A 268 -1.57 -17.03 -6.66
CA TYR A 268 -2.21 -16.60 -7.89
C TYR A 268 -1.19 -16.44 -9.01
N PHE A 269 -0.11 -15.69 -8.79
CA PHE A 269 0.86 -15.45 -9.85
C PHE A 269 1.81 -16.63 -10.14
N LEU A 270 2.03 -17.53 -9.18
CA LEU A 270 2.67 -18.83 -9.45
C LEU A 270 1.79 -19.67 -10.38
N LYS A 271 0.48 -19.68 -10.18
CA LYS A 271 -0.48 -20.37 -11.05
C LYS A 271 -0.55 -19.74 -12.45
N GLU A 272 -0.50 -18.41 -12.54
CA GLU A 272 -0.48 -17.68 -13.81
C GLU A 272 0.90 -17.68 -14.50
N GLU A 273 1.91 -18.31 -13.91
CA GLU A 273 3.26 -18.47 -14.49
C GLU A 273 3.99 -17.14 -14.76
N VAL A 274 3.72 -16.12 -13.94
CA VAL A 274 4.36 -14.79 -14.09
C VAL A 274 5.37 -14.46 -12.99
N LEU A 275 5.52 -15.34 -11.99
CA LEU A 275 6.58 -15.26 -10.98
C LEU A 275 7.56 -16.41 -11.18
N ASP A 276 8.60 -16.16 -11.97
CA ASP A 276 9.65 -17.13 -12.35
C ASP A 276 11.05 -16.74 -11.84
N HIS A 277 11.21 -15.52 -11.32
CA HIS A 277 12.48 -14.95 -10.83
C HIS A 277 12.39 -14.46 -9.38
N ILE A 278 11.40 -14.89 -8.60
CA ILE A 278 11.34 -14.70 -7.14
C ILE A 278 11.53 -16.06 -6.49
N SER A 279 12.56 -16.23 -5.67
CA SER A 279 12.73 -17.49 -4.91
C SER A 279 12.31 -17.37 -3.45
N ASP A 280 12.32 -16.15 -2.90
CA ASP A 280 12.11 -15.93 -1.47
C ASP A 280 11.35 -14.64 -1.22
N VAL A 281 10.41 -14.71 -0.27
CA VAL A 281 9.68 -13.55 0.26
C VAL A 281 9.76 -13.60 1.78
N ASN A 282 10.22 -12.54 2.42
CA ASN A 282 10.21 -12.41 3.87
C ASN A 282 9.25 -11.31 4.34
N PHE A 283 8.40 -11.63 5.31
CA PHE A 283 7.59 -10.65 6.03
C PHE A 283 8.34 -10.13 7.27
N ALA A 284 8.96 -8.97 7.13
CA ALA A 284 9.73 -8.33 8.18
C ALA A 284 8.85 -7.58 9.20
N TYR A 285 9.03 -7.92 10.48
CA TYR A 285 8.38 -7.26 11.64
C TYR A 285 6.84 -7.35 11.70
N ILE A 286 6.21 -8.15 10.84
CA ILE A 286 4.77 -8.37 10.87
C ILE A 286 4.48 -9.49 11.87
N LYS A 287 3.63 -9.22 12.85
CA LYS A 287 3.24 -10.19 13.89
C LYS A 287 1.77 -10.56 13.70
N PRO A 288 1.47 -11.66 12.99
CA PRO A 288 0.11 -12.15 12.87
C PRO A 288 -0.31 -12.92 14.14
N HIS A 289 -1.56 -13.34 14.20
CA HIS A 289 -2.09 -14.24 15.21
C HIS A 289 -1.44 -15.63 15.11
N ASN A 290 -1.38 -16.36 16.24
CA ASN A 290 -0.71 -17.66 16.33
C ASN A 290 -1.24 -18.70 15.33
N SER A 291 -2.52 -18.62 14.94
CA SER A 291 -3.11 -19.52 13.93
C SER A 291 -2.50 -19.31 12.53
N ILE A 292 -2.13 -18.08 12.19
CA ILE A 292 -1.47 -17.76 10.92
C ILE A 292 0.03 -18.03 11.03
N GLU A 293 0.64 -17.71 12.17
CA GLU A 293 2.04 -18.04 12.43
C GLU A 293 2.29 -19.56 12.31
N ALA A 294 1.34 -20.40 12.73
CA ALA A 294 1.43 -21.84 12.63
C ALA A 294 1.61 -22.36 11.18
N LEU A 295 1.16 -21.60 10.16
CA LEU A 295 1.38 -21.95 8.76
C LEU A 295 2.87 -21.99 8.39
N PHE A 296 3.71 -21.26 9.12
CA PHE A 296 5.15 -21.16 8.92
C PHE A 296 5.96 -22.12 9.81
N THR A 297 5.29 -22.99 10.58
CA THR A 297 5.95 -23.94 11.48
C THR A 297 5.57 -25.40 11.21
N GLN A 298 4.57 -25.65 10.36
CA GLN A 298 3.97 -26.98 10.15
C GLN A 298 4.85 -27.99 9.39
N ASN A 299 5.95 -27.56 8.76
CA ASN A 299 6.80 -28.43 7.91
C ASN A 299 8.08 -28.94 8.58
N ILE A 300 8.24 -28.83 9.91
CA ILE A 300 9.46 -29.28 10.59
C ILE A 300 9.30 -30.71 11.11
N THR A 301 9.52 -31.70 10.23
CA THR A 301 9.77 -33.10 10.61
C THR A 301 11.26 -33.38 10.73
N SER A 302 11.97 -32.67 11.60
CA SER A 302 13.34 -33.06 11.96
C SER A 302 13.81 -32.35 13.22
N GLN A 303 14.25 -33.17 14.17
CA GLN A 303 14.98 -32.75 15.36
C GLN A 303 16.33 -32.14 14.92
N GLU A 304 16.40 -30.83 14.67
CA GLU A 304 17.63 -30.05 14.86
C GLU A 304 17.37 -28.53 14.78
N VAL A 305 17.60 -27.91 15.94
CA VAL A 305 17.99 -26.53 16.28
C VAL A 305 18.16 -25.51 15.12
N SER A 306 17.05 -24.96 14.64
CA SER A 306 16.74 -23.51 14.60
C SER A 306 15.31 -23.34 14.08
N GLN A 307 14.45 -22.68 14.84
CA GLN A 307 13.02 -22.52 14.52
C GLN A 307 12.81 -21.41 13.48
N GLU A 308 13.32 -21.59 12.26
CA GLU A 308 13.00 -20.70 11.16
C GLU A 308 11.50 -20.80 10.83
N LYS A 309 10.79 -19.68 10.96
CA LYS A 309 9.37 -19.59 10.62
C LYS A 309 9.26 -19.41 9.11
N LYS A 310 9.21 -20.52 8.39
CA LYS A 310 9.08 -20.53 6.93
C LYS A 310 8.10 -21.57 6.41
N MET A 311 7.52 -21.28 5.26
CA MET A 311 6.73 -22.20 4.47
C MET A 311 7.22 -22.23 3.02
N PHE A 312 6.90 -23.29 2.30
CA PHE A 312 7.21 -23.41 0.88
C PHE A 312 5.92 -23.43 0.06
N LEU A 313 5.84 -22.60 -0.97
CA LEU A 313 4.75 -22.55 -1.92
C LEU A 313 5.18 -23.23 -3.21
N GLU A 314 4.76 -24.48 -3.39
CA GLU A 314 5.15 -25.33 -4.52
C GLU A 314 4.57 -24.82 -5.84
N SER A 315 5.37 -24.94 -6.91
CA SER A 315 4.98 -24.74 -8.29
C SER A 315 5.96 -25.47 -9.21
N GLU A 316 5.50 -26.53 -9.88
CA GLU A 316 6.32 -27.33 -10.81
C GLU A 316 6.90 -26.52 -11.97
N LYS A 317 6.26 -25.39 -12.30
CA LYS A 317 6.66 -24.50 -13.41
C LYS A 317 7.66 -23.44 -12.98
N HIS A 318 7.87 -23.27 -11.67
CA HIS A 318 8.88 -22.36 -11.15
C HIS A 318 10.28 -22.99 -11.29
N PRO A 319 11.32 -22.25 -11.72
CA PRO A 319 12.67 -22.81 -11.87
C PRO A 319 13.25 -23.46 -10.60
N ASN A 320 12.82 -23.00 -9.43
CA ASN A 320 13.22 -23.55 -8.12
C ASN A 320 12.16 -24.47 -7.50
N GLY A 321 11.16 -24.92 -8.26
CA GLY A 321 10.04 -25.75 -7.78
C GLY A 321 9.03 -25.02 -6.89
N GLY A 322 9.26 -23.75 -6.57
CA GLY A 322 8.37 -22.92 -5.77
C GLY A 322 9.08 -21.71 -5.14
N ILE A 323 8.41 -21.09 -4.16
CA ILE A 323 8.87 -19.91 -3.43
C ILE A 323 8.88 -20.20 -1.93
N TYR A 324 10.00 -19.90 -1.26
CA TYR A 324 10.03 -19.88 0.20
C TYR A 324 9.45 -18.58 0.74
N VAL A 325 8.60 -18.68 1.75
CA VAL A 325 8.02 -17.52 2.43
C VAL A 325 8.35 -17.57 3.91
N TYR A 326 8.94 -16.50 4.41
CA TYR A 326 9.49 -16.37 5.76
C TYR A 326 8.70 -15.37 6.59
N LEU A 327 8.67 -15.60 7.90
CA LEU A 327 8.13 -14.68 8.90
C LEU A 327 9.23 -14.31 9.88
N GLU A 328 10.21 -13.54 9.41
CA GLU A 328 11.41 -13.21 10.17
C GLU A 328 11.61 -11.70 10.29
N SER A 329 11.97 -11.28 11.50
CA SER A 329 12.36 -9.89 11.75
C SER A 329 13.80 -9.69 11.32
N ARG A 330 14.00 -9.09 10.14
CA ARG A 330 15.30 -8.65 9.64
C ARG A 330 15.25 -7.21 9.18
N GLU A 331 16.38 -6.52 9.28
CA GLU A 331 16.48 -5.17 8.74
C GLU A 331 16.54 -5.20 7.20
N PRO A 332 16.00 -4.18 6.52
CA PRO A 332 15.80 -4.19 5.07
C PRO A 332 17.03 -4.51 4.24
N SER A 333 18.20 -4.00 4.63
CA SER A 333 19.45 -4.10 3.88
C SER A 333 20.55 -4.89 4.59
N THR A 334 20.24 -5.61 5.67
CA THR A 334 21.17 -6.58 6.25
C THR A 334 21.61 -7.58 5.18
N LYS A 335 22.91 -7.91 5.17
CA LYS A 335 23.51 -8.89 4.26
C LYS A 335 22.71 -10.19 4.26
N LEU A 336 22.41 -10.68 3.07
CA LEU A 336 21.76 -11.97 2.91
C LEU A 336 22.68 -13.11 3.39
N PRO A 337 22.15 -14.12 4.09
CA PRO A 337 22.93 -15.28 4.53
C PRO A 337 23.41 -16.11 3.32
N ALA A 338 24.32 -17.05 3.56
CA ALA A 338 25.07 -17.72 2.49
C ALA A 338 24.17 -18.50 1.52
N GLU A 339 23.08 -19.09 2.01
CA GLU A 339 22.05 -19.78 1.24
C GLU A 339 21.25 -18.87 0.28
N HIS A 340 21.44 -17.56 0.41
CA HIS A 340 20.82 -16.53 -0.43
C HIS A 340 21.85 -15.73 -1.23
N ALA A 341 23.10 -16.20 -1.26
CA ALA A 341 24.17 -15.57 -2.03
C ALA A 341 23.80 -15.47 -3.52
N GLY A 342 24.10 -14.32 -4.12
CA GLY A 342 23.84 -14.05 -5.55
C GLY A 342 22.41 -13.62 -5.88
N LYS A 343 21.47 -13.68 -4.93
CA LYS A 343 20.11 -13.18 -5.11
C LYS A 343 20.07 -11.65 -5.15
N LEU A 344 19.15 -11.08 -5.95
CA LEU A 344 18.85 -9.66 -5.94
C LEU A 344 18.00 -9.33 -4.70
N LEU A 345 18.50 -8.45 -3.82
CA LEU A 345 17.70 -7.94 -2.71
C LEU A 345 16.70 -6.89 -3.22
N VAL A 346 15.42 -7.15 -2.97
CA VAL A 346 14.34 -6.20 -3.20
C VAL A 346 13.70 -5.86 -1.84
N ALA A 347 13.94 -4.65 -1.35
CA ALA A 347 13.38 -4.16 -0.09
C ALA A 347 12.15 -3.28 -0.34
N THR A 348 11.17 -3.32 0.56
CA THR A 348 10.07 -2.37 0.57
C THR A 348 10.16 -1.42 1.76
N TYR A 349 9.60 -0.22 1.62
CA TYR A 349 9.33 0.67 2.74
C TYR A 349 7.90 1.22 2.67
N ALA A 350 7.32 1.48 3.83
CA ALA A 350 6.03 2.15 3.92
C ALA A 350 6.22 3.63 3.59
N TRP A 351 5.42 4.13 2.65
CA TRP A 351 5.35 5.52 2.22
C TRP A 351 3.92 6.07 2.35
N ASP A 352 3.78 7.38 2.25
CA ASP A 352 2.51 8.09 2.40
C ASP A 352 2.00 8.70 1.09
N GLY A 353 0.69 8.58 0.84
CA GLY A 353 0.06 9.04 -0.40
C GLY A 353 0.12 10.56 -0.67
N ASN A 354 0.52 11.37 0.31
CA ASN A 354 0.62 12.84 0.20
C ASN A 354 1.90 13.43 0.81
N ALA A 355 2.97 12.63 0.94
CA ALA A 355 4.28 13.11 1.35
C ALA A 355 5.31 12.87 0.24
N HIS A 356 6.41 13.62 0.23
CA HIS A 356 7.60 13.22 -0.52
C HIS A 356 8.27 12.00 0.13
N PRO A 357 9.06 11.22 -0.62
CA PRO A 357 9.81 10.11 -0.05
C PRO A 357 10.64 10.58 1.14
N GLY A 358 10.57 9.84 2.24
CA GLY A 358 11.22 10.19 3.50
C GLY A 358 10.32 10.88 4.52
N ASN A 359 9.20 11.48 4.11
CA ASN A 359 8.19 12.14 4.95
C ASN A 359 8.79 12.89 6.16
N GLU A 360 8.85 12.26 7.33
CA GLU A 360 9.38 12.87 8.56
C GLU A 360 10.87 13.26 8.54
N PHE A 361 11.62 12.70 7.60
CA PHE A 361 12.99 13.09 7.28
C PHE A 361 13.13 14.60 7.07
N TRP A 362 12.20 15.21 6.33
CA TRP A 362 12.30 16.59 5.87
C TRP A 362 12.11 17.66 6.96
N PHE A 363 11.55 17.28 8.12
CA PHE A 363 11.51 18.14 9.31
C PHE A 363 12.46 17.69 10.43
N GLY A 364 13.42 16.82 10.10
CA GLY A 364 14.50 16.39 11.00
C GLY A 364 14.14 15.26 11.96
N SER A 365 13.02 14.56 11.75
CA SER A 365 12.62 13.42 12.59
C SER A 365 13.09 12.11 11.96
N LEU A 366 14.35 11.75 12.23
CA LEU A 366 15.07 10.66 11.56
C LEU A 366 14.77 9.25 12.09
N LYS A 367 13.97 9.11 13.16
CA LYS A 367 13.76 7.83 13.88
C LYS A 367 12.28 7.44 14.09
N SER A 368 11.35 8.18 13.48
CA SER A 368 9.91 8.09 13.83
C SER A 368 9.16 6.93 13.16
N SER A 369 9.59 6.48 11.99
CA SER A 369 8.79 5.66 11.07
C SER A 369 9.68 4.96 10.04
N GLY A 370 9.08 4.18 9.13
CA GLY A 370 9.79 3.55 8.02
C GLY A 370 10.30 4.55 6.98
N ASP A 371 9.55 5.64 6.74
CA ASP A 371 9.92 6.71 5.81
C ASP A 371 11.30 7.33 6.07
N PRO A 372 11.57 7.94 7.26
CA PRO A 372 12.88 8.49 7.54
C PRO A 372 13.95 7.40 7.66
N ALA A 373 13.59 6.18 8.08
CA ALA A 373 14.55 5.08 8.13
C ALA A 373 15.06 4.76 6.71
N ALA A 374 14.17 4.67 5.73
CA ALA A 374 14.52 4.45 4.32
C ALA A 374 15.30 5.63 3.75
N ALA A 375 14.87 6.88 3.98
CA ALA A 375 15.60 8.06 3.52
C ALA A 375 17.01 8.17 4.15
N CYS A 376 17.18 7.67 5.37
CA CYS A 376 18.48 7.67 6.05
C CYS A 376 19.35 6.46 5.71
N SER A 377 18.81 5.40 5.12
CA SER A 377 19.58 4.19 4.79
C SER A 377 19.84 4.02 3.30
N THR A 378 19.16 4.81 2.46
CA THR A 378 19.14 4.71 1.00
C THR A 378 19.12 6.09 0.36
N GLN A 379 18.98 6.15 -0.96
CA GLN A 379 18.89 7.39 -1.73
C GLN A 379 17.44 7.75 -2.13
N VAL A 380 16.42 7.23 -1.43
CA VAL A 380 15.01 7.48 -1.84
C VAL A 380 14.60 8.95 -1.73
N ALA A 381 15.21 9.74 -0.84
CA ALA A 381 14.90 11.17 -0.71
C ALA A 381 15.24 11.96 -1.99
N GLU A 382 16.23 11.50 -2.75
CA GLU A 382 16.67 12.06 -4.03
C GLU A 382 16.08 11.27 -5.21
N LEU A 383 16.30 9.95 -5.26
CA LEU A 383 15.98 9.11 -6.41
C LEU A 383 14.49 8.88 -6.60
N HIS A 384 13.67 8.87 -5.54
CA HIS A 384 12.22 8.73 -5.67
C HIS A 384 11.49 10.09 -5.73
N ASN A 385 12.22 11.21 -5.68
CA ASN A 385 11.64 12.54 -5.58
C ASN A 385 11.54 13.21 -6.96
N ALA A 386 10.31 13.48 -7.42
CA ALA A 386 10.02 14.05 -8.73
C ALA A 386 10.44 15.53 -8.91
N HIS A 387 10.92 16.20 -7.86
CA HIS A 387 11.55 17.53 -7.96
C HIS A 387 13.08 17.47 -8.08
N ILE A 388 13.68 16.30 -7.83
CA ILE A 388 15.13 16.10 -7.87
C ILE A 388 15.49 15.16 -9.03
N ASN A 389 14.78 14.04 -9.17
CA ASN A 389 14.98 13.06 -10.22
C ASN A 389 13.90 13.17 -11.30
N ASP A 390 14.25 13.76 -12.44
CA ASP A 390 13.36 13.89 -13.60
C ASP A 390 12.90 12.56 -14.21
N ALA A 391 13.55 11.44 -13.85
CA ALA A 391 13.08 10.12 -14.24
C ALA A 391 11.81 9.69 -13.50
N VAL A 392 11.50 10.30 -12.35
CA VAL A 392 10.25 10.09 -11.61
C VAL A 392 9.18 11.00 -12.20
N CYS A 393 8.64 10.58 -13.35
CA CYS A 393 7.60 11.30 -14.07
C CYS A 393 6.66 10.34 -14.81
N ALA A 394 5.51 10.87 -15.23
CA ALA A 394 4.47 10.12 -15.93
C ALA A 394 4.93 9.50 -17.26
N ARG A 395 5.93 10.09 -17.94
CA ARG A 395 6.52 9.52 -19.15
C ARG A 395 7.18 8.17 -18.90
N ASN A 396 7.71 7.95 -17.70
CA ASN A 396 8.31 6.69 -17.28
C ASN A 396 7.34 5.79 -16.49
N LEU A 397 6.06 6.15 -16.44
CA LEU A 397 5.05 5.35 -15.74
C LEU A 397 4.96 3.96 -16.33
N ARG A 398 4.99 2.97 -15.43
CA ARG A 398 4.72 1.58 -15.72
C ARG A 398 3.46 1.12 -15.00
N VAL A 399 2.77 0.18 -15.62
CA VAL A 399 1.57 -0.48 -15.09
C VAL A 399 1.94 -1.93 -14.82
N ALA A 400 1.89 -2.31 -13.54
CA ALA A 400 1.97 -3.70 -13.11
C ALA A 400 0.57 -4.31 -13.14
N GLY A 401 0.36 -5.38 -13.90
CA GLY A 401 -0.93 -6.07 -13.94
C GLY A 401 -0.87 -7.36 -14.77
N ARG A 402 -2.01 -7.76 -15.36
CA ARG A 402 -2.17 -9.04 -16.10
C ARG A 402 -1.17 -9.30 -17.24
N PHE A 403 -0.38 -8.32 -17.66
CA PHE A 403 0.60 -8.42 -18.74
C PHE A 403 2.05 -8.25 -18.26
N GLY A 404 2.29 -8.39 -16.95
CA GLY A 404 3.55 -8.03 -16.30
C GLY A 404 3.66 -6.53 -16.08
N VAL A 405 4.89 -6.01 -16.07
CA VAL A 405 5.19 -4.58 -15.88
C VAL A 405 5.51 -3.91 -17.22
N LEU A 406 4.56 -3.15 -17.76
CA LEU A 406 4.70 -2.50 -19.06
C LEU A 406 4.62 -0.98 -18.94
N THR A 407 5.16 -0.25 -19.92
CA THR A 407 4.88 1.20 -20.00
C THR A 407 3.39 1.45 -20.17
N LEU A 408 2.89 2.62 -19.73
CA LEU A 408 1.48 3.00 -19.91
C LEU A 408 1.00 2.80 -21.35
N GLN A 409 1.80 3.24 -22.33
CA GLN A 409 1.46 3.09 -23.75
C GLN A 409 1.33 1.62 -24.18
N GLN A 410 2.29 0.76 -23.79
CA GLN A 410 2.26 -0.67 -24.13
C GLN A 410 1.07 -1.37 -23.47
N TYR A 411 0.79 -1.04 -22.21
CA TYR A 411 -0.33 -1.62 -21.47
C TYR A 411 -1.67 -1.24 -22.12
N SER A 412 -1.89 0.05 -22.41
CA SER A 412 -3.10 0.51 -23.09
C SER A 412 -3.29 -0.14 -24.46
N LYS A 413 -2.22 -0.31 -25.26
CA LYS A 413 -2.29 -1.02 -26.55
C LYS A 413 -2.72 -2.49 -26.41
N LYS A 414 -2.35 -3.16 -25.31
CA LYS A 414 -2.77 -4.54 -25.03
C LYS A 414 -4.18 -4.65 -24.46
N LEU A 415 -4.74 -3.60 -23.85
CA LEU A 415 -6.14 -3.59 -23.42
C LEU A 415 -7.13 -3.44 -24.58
N LEU A 416 -6.70 -2.78 -25.66
CA LEU A 416 -7.52 -2.50 -26.85
C LEU A 416 -7.51 -3.64 -27.88
N LYS A 417 -6.70 -4.67 -27.66
CA LYS A 417 -6.67 -5.91 -28.44
C LYS A 417 -7.37 -6.99 -27.64
#